data_AF-A0A7H8UGE2-F1
#
_entry.id   AF-A0A7H8UGE2-F1
#
_cell.length_a   1.000
_cell.length_b   1.000
_cell.length_c   1.000
_cell.angle_alpha   90.00
_cell.angle_beta   90.00
_cell.angle_gamma   90.00
#
_symmetry.space_group_name_H-M   'P 1'
#
loop_
_entity.id
_entity.type
_entity.pdbx_description
1 polymer ?
#
loop_
_entity_poly.entity_id
_entity_poly.type
_entity_poly.pdbx_seq_one_letter_code
_entity_poly.pdbx_strand_id
1 'polypeptide(L)' 'MSNIDAAAVAQRIDTVLDILVAGDYHSAIRNLEILKSELLAQNGADDAPKSAQPKAPWEV' A
#
# COMPACT_ATOMS: atom_id res chain seq x y z
N MET A 1 0.99 -12.85 4.42
CA MET A 1 1.55 -12.49 3.10
C MET A 1 0.46 -11.73 2.35
N SER A 2 0.43 -10.42 2.56
CA SER A 2 -0.31 -9.48 1.74
C SER A 2 0.11 -9.70 0.31
N ASN A 3 -0.77 -10.30 -0.47
CA ASN A 3 -0.52 -10.57 -1.87
C ASN A 3 -0.64 -9.25 -2.62
N ILE A 4 0.47 -8.52 -2.70
CA ILE A 4 0.57 -7.30 -3.51
C ILE A 4 0.12 -7.66 -4.93
N ASP A 5 -0.90 -6.96 -5.43
CA ASP A 5 -1.34 -7.11 -6.80
C ASP A 5 -0.35 -6.43 -7.74
N ALA A 6 0.62 -7.22 -8.23
CA ALA A 6 1.65 -6.75 -9.12
C ALA A 6 1.10 -6.16 -10.43
N ALA A 7 -0.07 -6.63 -10.91
CA ALA A 7 -0.70 -6.10 -12.11
C ALA A 7 -1.25 -4.69 -11.85
N ALA A 8 -1.90 -4.49 -10.69
CA ALA A 8 -2.36 -3.16 -10.28
C ALA A 8 -1.21 -2.17 -10.09
N VAL A 9 -0.08 -2.61 -9.54
CA VAL A 9 1.13 -1.79 -9.40
C VAL A 9 1.69 -1.41 -10.77
N ALA A 10 1.81 -2.36 -11.69
CA ALA A 10 2.30 -2.09 -13.05
C ALA A 10 1.43 -1.07 -13.78
N GLN A 11 0.10 -1.21 -13.71
CA GLN A 11 -0.83 -0.25 -14.33
C GLN A 11 -0.69 1.16 -13.75
N ARG A 12 -0.44 1.28 -12.44
CA ARG A 12 -0.19 2.58 -11.80
C ARG A 12 1.13 3.19 -12.28
N ILE A 13 2.16 2.37 -12.50
CA ILE A 13 3.44 2.79 -13.07
C ILE A 13 3.24 3.31 -14.49
N ASP A 14 2.48 2.61 -15.34
CA ASP A 14 2.17 3.06 -16.71
C ASP A 14 1.51 4.45 -16.71
N THR A 15 0.54 4.65 -15.80
CA THR A 15 -0.11 5.96 -15.63
C THR A 15 0.90 7.05 -15.25
N VAL A 16 1.87 6.76 -14.38
CA VAL A 16 2.92 7.74 -14.01
C VAL A 16 3.82 8.04 -15.20
N LEU A 17 4.18 7.04 -16.00
CA LEU A 17 5.00 7.22 -17.19
C LEU A 17 4.29 8.13 -18.21
N ASP A 18 2.99 7.95 -18.45
CA ASP A 18 2.20 8.81 -19.31
C ASP A 18 2.19 10.27 -18.82
N ILE A 19 2.04 10.47 -17.51
CA ILE A 19 2.06 11.80 -16.88
C ILE A 19 3.45 12.45 -17.02
N LEU A 20 4.52 11.68 -16.85
CA LEU A 20 5.90 12.16 -17.02
C LEU A 20 6.17 12.58 -18.48
N VAL A 21 5.68 11.80 -19.45
CA VAL A 21 5.76 12.15 -20.88
C VAL A 21 5.02 13.45 -21.18
N ALA A 22 3.89 13.72 -20.50
CA ALA A 22 3.16 14.97 -20.59
C ALA A 22 3.87 16.17 -19.91
N GLY A 23 4.97 15.93 -19.18
CA GLY A 23 5.75 16.97 -18.50
C GLY A 23 5.18 17.43 -17.15
N ASP A 24 4.14 16.77 -16.62
CA ASP A 24 3.56 17.08 -15.32
C ASP A 24 4.24 16.30 -14.19
N TYR A 25 5.45 16.74 -13.85
CA TYR A 25 6.26 16.11 -12.79
C TYR A 25 5.57 16.16 -11.42
N HIS A 26 4.78 17.21 -11.14
CA HIS A 26 4.10 17.34 -9.85
C HIS A 26 3.04 16.25 -9.67
N SER A 27 2.23 15.99 -10.69
CA SER A 27 1.24 14.92 -10.67
C SER A 27 1.88 13.53 -10.63
N ALA A 28 2.98 13.33 -11.35
CA ALA A 28 3.74 12.07 -11.33
C ALA A 28 4.29 11.77 -9.93
N ILE A 29 4.94 12.75 -9.29
CA ILE A 29 5.49 12.62 -7.93
C ILE A 29 4.37 12.28 -6.94
N ARG A 30 3.25 13.01 -6.98
CA ARG A 30 2.12 12.75 -6.07
C ARG A 30 1.57 11.32 -6.24
N ASN A 31 1.48 10.81 -7.47
CA ASN A 31 1.02 9.44 -7.70
C ASN A 31 1.97 8.41 -7.08
N LEU A 32 3.29 8.62 -7.21
CA LEU A 32 4.30 7.74 -6.63
C LEU A 32 4.29 7.78 -5.09
N GLU A 33 4.09 8.95 -4.48
CA GLU A 33 3.98 9.08 -3.03
C GLU A 33 2.76 8.31 -2.49
N ILE A 34 1.63 8.38 -3.19
CA ILE A 34 0.43 7.62 -2.86
C ILE A 34 0.70 6.12 -3.03
N LEU A 35 1.21 5.69 -4.19
CA LEU A 35 1.51 4.27 -4.46
C LEU A 35 2.48 3.69 -3.41
N LYS A 36 3.53 4.43 -3.04
CA LYS A 36 4.46 4.05 -1.98
C LYS A 36 3.75 3.86 -0.64
N SER A 37 2.88 4.80 -0.27
CA SER A 37 2.13 4.74 0.99
C SER A 37 1.17 3.54 1.02
N GLU A 38 0.47 3.29 -0.09
CA GLU A 38 -0.41 2.12 -0.25
C GLU A 38 0.35 0.80 -0.13
N LEU A 39 1.53 0.68 -0.76
CA LEU A 39 2.37 -0.51 -0.70
C LEU A 39 2.94 -0.75 0.71
N LEU A 40 3.39 0.30 1.39
CA LEU A 40 3.86 0.20 2.77
C LEU A 40 2.74 -0.19 3.73
N ALA A 41 1.53 0.34 3.54
CA ALA A 41 0.36 -0.03 4.34
C ALA A 41 -0.02 -1.50 4.14
N GLN A 42 0.04 -2.01 2.91
CA GLN A 42 -0.20 -3.42 2.60
C GLN A 42 0.87 -4.33 3.21
N ASN A 43 2.13 -3.91 3.21
CA ASN A 43 3.22 -4.66 3.83
C ASN A 43 3.14 -4.63 5.38
N GLY A 44 2.74 -3.51 5.98
CA GLY A 44 2.60 -3.36 7.44
C GLY A 44 1.31 -3.94 8.03
N ALA A 45 0.26 -4.12 7.22
CA ALA A 45 -1.00 -4.75 7.67
C ALA A 45 -0.86 -6.25 8.02
N ASP A 46 0.23 -6.90 7.59
CA ASP A 46 0.57 -8.28 7.97
C ASP A 46 1.24 -8.36 9.36
N ASP A 47 1.75 -7.25 9.90
CA ASP A 47 2.47 -7.17 11.20
C ASP A 47 1.55 -6.75 12.36
N ALA A 48 0.24 -6.64 12.12
CA ALA A 48 -0.70 -6.49 13.23
C ALA A 48 -0.79 -7.83 13.97
N PRO A 49 -0.42 -7.90 15.28
CA PRO A 49 -0.55 -9.14 16.02
C PRO A 49 -2.03 -9.51 16.08
N LYS A 50 -2.38 -10.57 15.37
CA LYS A 50 -3.69 -11.22 15.40
C LYS A 50 -3.83 -11.99 16.72
N SER A 51 -3.72 -11.30 17.85
CA SER A 51 -3.88 -11.88 19.19
C SER A 51 -4.15 -10.81 20.24
N ALA A 52 -5.15 -9.97 20.03
CA ALA A 52 -5.91 -9.40 21.13
C ALA A 52 -7.25 -10.15 21.23
N GLN A 53 -7.17 -11.45 21.46
CA GLN A 53 -8.32 -12.19 21.96
C GLN A 53 -8.60 -11.60 23.35
N PRO A 54 -9.80 -11.07 23.63
CA PRO A 54 -10.10 -10.58 24.96
C PRO A 54 -10.04 -11.79 25.89
N LYS A 55 -9.06 -11.83 26.80
CA LYS A 55 -9.07 -12.79 27.90
C LYS A 55 -10.39 -12.60 28.63
N ALA A 56 -11.21 -13.64 28.59
CA ALA A 56 -12.49 -13.65 29.26
C ALA A 56 -12.27 -13.55 30.78
N PRO A 57 -13.19 -12.92 31.53
CA PRO A 57 -12.93 -12.38 32.86
C PRO A 57 -12.86 -13.42 34.00
N TRP A 58 -12.50 -14.67 33.70
CA TRP A 58 -12.51 -15.79 34.67
C TRP A 58 -11.15 -16.49 34.81
N GLU A 59 -10.03 -15.88 34.40
CA GLU A 59 -8.72 -16.38 34.82
C GLU A 59 -8.53 -16.09 36.33
N VAL A 60 -8.69 -17.14 37.12
CA VAL A 60 -8.50 -17.23 38.58
C VAL A 60 -7.02 -17.25 38.93
#